data_AF-C1J0J6-F1
#
_entry.id   AF-C1J0J6-F1
#
_cell.length_a   1.000
_cell.length_b   1.000
_cell.length_c   1.000
_cell.angle_alpha   90.00
_cell.angle_beta   90.00
_cell.angle_gamma   90.00
#
_symmetry.space_group_name_H-M   'P 1'
#
loop_
_entity.id
_entity.type
_entity.pdbx_description
1 polymer ?
#
loop_
_entity_poly.entity_id
_entity_poly.type
_entity_poly.pdbx_seq_one_letter_code
_entity_poly.pdbx_strand_id
1 'polypeptide(L)'
;LAAIAAENEDESSVNYKAPAQKSLKEIQELDADDESLRKYKEALLGGVAEVVEDPNVSNVQVTRMTLMCETATKPLFLDLEGDLEKFKKNPIVLKEGVEYKIKITFKVNKEIVSGLRYNQQTFRKGVKVDKSNYMVGSYGPRPKEAYEFLTPLEEAPKGM
;
A
#
# COMPACT_ATOMS: atom_id res chain seq x y z
N LEU A 1 11.90 -9.87 -25.37
CA LEU A 1 11.81 -8.67 -24.51
C LEU A 1 10.48 -7.93 -24.69
N ALA A 2 9.98 -7.74 -25.92
CA ALA A 2 8.67 -7.10 -26.15
C ALA A 2 7.46 -7.94 -25.66
N ALA A 3 7.57 -9.27 -25.62
CA ALA A 3 6.45 -10.14 -25.24
C ALA A 3 6.05 -10.05 -23.75
N ILE A 4 6.98 -9.68 -22.85
CA ILE A 4 6.70 -9.63 -21.39
C ILE A 4 5.91 -8.36 -21.03
N ALA A 5 6.01 -7.29 -21.83
CA ALA A 5 5.33 -6.03 -21.57
C ALA A 5 3.84 -6.03 -21.98
N ALA A 6 3.40 -7.01 -22.77
CA ALA A 6 2.08 -7.00 -23.41
C ALA A 6 0.95 -7.60 -22.53
N GLU A 7 1.27 -8.40 -21.50
CA GLU A 7 0.25 -9.10 -20.69
C GLU A 7 -0.33 -8.26 -19.53
N ASN A 8 0.11 -7.02 -19.32
CA ASN A 8 -0.37 -6.15 -18.24
C ASN A 8 -1.21 -4.94 -18.74
N GLU A 9 -1.70 -4.98 -19.98
CA GLU A 9 -2.54 -3.92 -20.59
C GLU A 9 -4.06 -4.13 -20.45
N ASP A 10 -4.53 -5.01 -19.57
CA ASP A 10 -5.97 -5.15 -19.30
C ASP A 10 -6.51 -4.04 -18.36
N GLU A 11 -6.59 -2.80 -18.88
CA GLU A 11 -7.54 -1.82 -18.36
C GLU A 11 -8.94 -2.11 -18.91
N SER A 12 -9.60 -3.15 -18.39
CA SER A 12 -11.06 -3.25 -18.48
C SER A 12 -11.67 -2.08 -17.71
N SER A 13 -11.96 -1.00 -18.44
CA SER A 13 -12.34 0.32 -17.95
C SER A 13 -13.76 0.36 -17.36
N VAL A 14 -13.95 -0.26 -16.19
CA VAL A 14 -15.01 0.19 -15.28
C VAL A 14 -14.53 1.51 -14.69
N ASN A 15 -15.01 2.62 -15.25
CA ASN A 15 -14.52 3.96 -14.91
C ASN A 15 -14.98 4.37 -13.50
N TYR A 16 -14.24 3.91 -12.48
CA TYR A 16 -14.50 4.20 -11.08
C TYR A 16 -14.48 5.71 -10.85
N LYS A 17 -15.58 6.24 -10.33
CA LYS A 17 -15.67 7.63 -9.89
C LYS A 17 -15.26 7.69 -8.43
N ALA A 18 -14.18 8.42 -8.14
CA ALA A 18 -13.73 8.64 -6.78
C ALA A 18 -14.87 9.26 -5.94
N PRO A 19 -14.99 8.89 -4.66
CA PRO A 19 -16.02 9.42 -3.78
C PRO A 19 -15.80 10.93 -3.56
N ALA A 20 -16.87 11.64 -3.20
CA ALA A 20 -16.75 13.01 -2.74
C ALA A 20 -15.87 13.06 -1.48
N GLN A 21 -14.99 14.06 -1.41
CA GLN A 21 -14.17 14.26 -0.23
C GLN A 21 -15.08 14.65 0.94
N LYS A 22 -14.95 13.91 2.05
CA LYS A 22 -15.56 14.21 3.34
C LYS A 22 -14.51 13.95 4.41
N SER A 23 -14.41 14.86 5.36
CA SER A 23 -13.57 14.68 6.54
C SER A 23 -14.16 13.63 7.47
N LEU A 24 -13.30 13.07 8.31
CA LEU A 24 -13.70 12.14 9.36
C LEU A 24 -14.77 12.77 10.29
N LYS A 25 -14.61 14.06 10.61
CA LYS A 25 -15.55 14.80 11.44
C LYS A 25 -16.94 14.89 10.80
N GLU A 26 -17.01 15.28 9.53
CA GLU A 26 -18.28 15.31 8.79
C GLU A 26 -18.93 13.92 8.74
N ILE A 27 -18.13 12.86 8.54
CA ILE A 27 -18.63 11.49 8.55
C ILE A 27 -19.22 11.12 9.91
N GLN A 28 -18.61 11.55 11.02
CA GLN A 28 -19.13 11.30 12.37
C GLN A 28 -20.42 12.08 12.66
N GLU A 29 -20.52 13.32 12.19
CA GLU A 29 -21.67 14.21 12.45
C GLU A 29 -22.91 13.86 11.62
N LEU A 30 -22.73 13.24 10.44
CA LEU A 30 -23.85 12.76 9.64
C LEU A 30 -24.67 11.71 10.42
N ASP A 31 -26.00 11.83 10.42
CA ASP A 31 -26.91 10.84 11.01
C ASP A 31 -26.58 10.52 12.48
N ALA A 32 -26.17 11.53 13.26
CA ALA A 32 -25.74 11.37 14.65
C ALA A 32 -26.87 10.91 15.60
N ASP A 33 -28.12 10.97 15.16
CA ASP A 33 -29.31 10.45 15.84
C ASP A 33 -29.59 8.97 15.53
N ASP A 34 -28.96 8.39 14.50
CA ASP A 34 -29.12 6.98 14.12
C ASP A 34 -28.12 6.07 14.86
N GLU A 35 -28.64 5.27 15.80
CA GLU A 35 -27.83 4.34 16.60
C GLU A 35 -27.12 3.29 15.74
N SER A 36 -27.75 2.81 14.66
CA SER A 36 -27.20 1.77 13.80
C SER A 36 -26.01 2.30 12.98
N LEU A 37 -26.14 3.52 12.43
CA LEU A 37 -25.06 4.17 11.68
C LEU A 37 -23.91 4.59 12.59
N ARG A 38 -24.19 4.98 13.83
CA ARG A 38 -23.15 5.25 14.84
C ARG A 38 -22.32 4.01 15.14
N LYS A 39 -22.98 2.88 15.43
CA LYS A 39 -22.29 1.59 15.66
C LYS A 39 -21.50 1.15 14.44
N TYR A 40 -22.03 1.36 13.23
CA TYR A 40 -21.32 1.06 11.98
C TYR A 40 -20.04 1.89 11.82
N LYS A 41 -20.10 3.21 12.06
CA LYS A 41 -18.94 4.10 12.00
C LYS A 41 -17.91 3.74 13.06
N GLU A 42 -18.35 3.42 14.27
CA GLU A 42 -17.48 3.00 15.37
C GLU A 42 -16.76 1.68 15.05
N ALA A 43 -17.45 0.71 14.44
CA ALA A 43 -16.83 -0.56 14.04
C ALA A 43 -15.75 -0.38 12.96
N LEU A 44 -15.89 0.61 12.07
CA LEU A 44 -14.95 0.84 10.97
C LEU A 44 -13.79 1.78 11.33
N LEU A 45 -14.08 2.83 12.10
CA LEU A 45 -13.13 3.90 12.43
C LEU A 45 -12.54 3.74 13.84
N GLY A 46 -13.01 2.76 14.60
CA GLY A 46 -12.79 2.68 16.04
C GLY A 46 -13.69 3.67 16.79
N GLY A 47 -13.42 3.85 18.09
CA GLY A 47 -14.07 4.88 18.92
C GLY A 47 -13.72 6.30 18.46
N VAL A 48 -13.62 7.26 19.40
CA VAL A 48 -13.11 8.60 19.08
C VAL A 48 -11.73 8.43 18.44
N ALA A 49 -11.65 8.59 17.12
CA ALA A 49 -10.45 8.32 16.36
C ALA A 49 -9.34 9.24 16.90
N GLU A 50 -8.36 8.64 17.57
CA GLU A 50 -7.16 9.35 17.98
C GLU A 50 -6.42 9.71 16.70
N VAL A 51 -6.56 10.96 16.27
CA VAL A 51 -5.87 11.50 15.09
C VAL A 51 -4.61 12.22 15.53
N VAL A 52 -3.59 12.23 14.67
CA VAL A 52 -2.36 12.98 14.91
C VAL A 52 -2.58 14.44 14.52
N GLU A 53 -2.58 15.35 15.50
CA GLU A 53 -2.77 16.79 15.26
C GLU A 53 -1.52 17.50 14.72
N ASP A 54 -0.35 16.86 14.76
CA ASP A 54 0.90 17.46 14.28
C ASP A 54 0.84 17.74 12.76
N PRO A 55 0.94 19.01 12.32
CA PRO A 55 0.90 19.36 10.90
C PRO A 55 2.05 18.76 10.09
N ASN A 56 3.18 18.44 10.71
CA ASN A 56 4.36 17.89 10.03
C ASN A 56 4.21 16.40 9.68
N VAL A 57 3.25 15.71 10.30
CA VAL A 57 2.98 14.30 10.03
C VAL A 57 2.07 14.15 8.81
N SER A 58 2.51 13.38 7.83
CA SER A 58 1.68 13.07 6.65
C SER A 58 0.49 12.18 7.03
N ASN A 59 -0.62 12.29 6.29
CA ASN A 59 -1.80 11.43 6.56
C ASN A 59 -1.45 9.95 6.40
N VAL A 60 -0.68 9.60 5.36
CA VAL A 60 -0.19 8.23 5.14
C VAL A 60 1.31 8.22 5.32
N GLN A 61 1.81 7.28 6.12
CA GLN A 61 3.24 7.03 6.28
C GLN A 61 3.49 5.55 6.01
N VAL A 62 4.14 5.26 4.88
CA VAL A 62 4.60 3.90 4.58
C VAL A 62 5.92 3.71 5.30
N THR A 63 5.98 2.74 6.21
CA THR A 63 7.13 2.58 7.11
C THR A 63 8.11 1.54 6.60
N ARG A 64 7.60 0.43 6.04
CA ARG A 64 8.44 -0.67 5.58
C ARG A 64 7.80 -1.43 4.44
N MET A 65 8.63 -1.88 3.50
CA MET A 65 8.25 -2.88 2.51
C MET A 65 9.09 -4.14 2.71
N THR A 66 8.46 -5.29 2.91
CA THR A 66 9.14 -6.56 3.15
C THR A 66 8.82 -7.55 2.03
N LEU A 67 9.85 -8.15 1.45
CA LEU A 67 9.68 -9.28 0.55
C LEU A 67 9.61 -10.56 1.40
N MET A 68 8.41 -11.13 1.46
CA MET A 68 8.16 -12.42 2.09
C MET A 68 8.50 -13.53 1.11
N CYS A 69 9.67 -14.14 1.30
CA CYS A 69 10.16 -15.25 0.48
C CYS A 69 10.67 -16.34 1.42
N GLU A 70 10.04 -17.52 1.39
CA GLU A 70 10.39 -18.64 2.30
C GLU A 70 11.80 -19.18 2.06
N THR A 71 12.31 -19.04 0.85
CA THR A 71 13.65 -19.50 0.47
C THR A 71 14.75 -18.49 0.79
N ALA A 72 14.39 -17.28 1.27
CA ALA A 72 15.36 -16.25 1.60
C ALA A 72 16.13 -16.61 2.88
N THR A 73 17.45 -16.60 2.81
CA THR A 73 18.33 -16.88 3.96
C THR A 73 18.51 -15.68 4.89
N LYS A 74 18.09 -14.49 4.45
CA LYS A 74 18.18 -13.23 5.20
C LYS A 74 16.87 -12.45 5.03
N PRO A 75 16.48 -11.63 6.02
CA PRO A 75 15.34 -10.72 5.87
C PRO A 75 15.54 -9.77 4.69
N LEU A 76 14.55 -9.71 3.79
CA LEU A 76 14.54 -8.81 2.64
C LEU A 76 13.52 -7.71 2.89
N PHE A 77 13.98 -6.50 3.21
CA PHE A 77 13.09 -5.36 3.43
C PHE A 77 13.73 -4.03 3.05
N LEU A 78 12.89 -3.04 2.81
CA LEU A 78 13.21 -1.64 2.62
C LEU A 78 12.62 -0.85 3.78
N ASP A 79 13.47 -0.13 4.51
CA ASP A 79 13.07 0.81 5.56
C ASP A 79 12.75 2.17 4.93
N LEU A 80 11.47 2.48 4.83
CA LEU A 80 10.97 3.65 4.11
C LEU A 80 10.89 4.91 4.99
N GLU A 81 11.21 4.80 6.28
CA GLU A 81 11.31 5.95 7.20
C GLU A 81 12.72 6.55 7.21
N GLY A 82 13.72 5.80 6.72
CA GLY A 82 15.11 6.19 6.69
C GLY A 82 15.57 6.91 5.40
N ASP A 83 16.87 6.83 5.14
CA ASP A 83 17.50 7.41 3.95
C ASP A 83 17.25 6.54 2.70
N LEU A 84 16.34 7.01 1.84
CA LEU A 84 15.91 6.32 0.62
C LEU A 84 17.01 6.22 -0.45
N GLU A 85 18.03 7.09 -0.43
CA GLU A 85 19.12 7.05 -1.41
C GLU A 85 19.99 5.79 -1.24
N LYS A 86 19.95 5.16 -0.06
CA LYS A 86 20.64 3.90 0.21
C LYS A 86 20.14 2.76 -0.67
N PHE A 87 18.89 2.79 -1.13
CA PHE A 87 18.34 1.70 -1.95
C PHE A 87 18.97 1.61 -3.34
N LYS A 88 19.43 2.75 -3.88
CA LYS A 88 20.18 2.76 -5.16
C LYS A 88 21.55 2.08 -5.03
N LYS A 89 22.14 2.15 -3.83
CA LYS A 89 23.48 1.61 -3.53
C LYS A 89 23.44 0.17 -3.02
N ASN A 90 22.35 -0.20 -2.34
CA ASN A 90 22.17 -1.50 -1.70
C ASN A 90 20.95 -2.21 -2.30
N PRO A 91 21.08 -2.85 -3.48
CA PRO A 91 19.99 -3.57 -4.08
C PRO A 91 19.62 -4.82 -3.26
N ILE A 92 18.34 -5.15 -3.26
CA ILE A 92 17.86 -6.44 -2.74
C ILE A 92 18.20 -7.52 -3.76
N VAL A 93 18.88 -8.58 -3.31
CA VAL A 93 19.15 -9.76 -4.13
C VAL A 93 18.04 -10.78 -3.89
N LEU A 94 17.31 -11.10 -4.96
CA LEU A 94 16.27 -12.13 -4.96
C LEU A 94 16.71 -13.25 -5.90
N LYS A 95 16.65 -14.50 -5.43
CA LYS A 95 16.98 -15.67 -6.24
C LYS A 95 15.93 -15.82 -7.34
N GLU A 96 16.35 -16.20 -8.54
CA GLU A 96 15.44 -16.43 -9.66
C GLU A 96 14.45 -17.59 -9.39
N GLY A 97 13.26 -17.50 -9.96
CA GLY A 97 12.23 -18.55 -9.89
C GLY A 97 11.66 -18.82 -8.50
N VAL A 98 11.99 -18.01 -7.49
CA VAL A 98 11.41 -18.15 -6.15
C VAL A 98 10.08 -17.44 -6.06
N GLU A 99 9.16 -18.03 -5.32
CA GLU A 99 7.89 -17.39 -5.02
C GLU A 99 8.06 -16.37 -3.88
N TYR A 100 7.40 -15.22 -4.00
CA TYR A 100 7.42 -14.19 -2.99
C TYR A 100 6.08 -13.43 -2.90
N LYS A 101 5.86 -12.77 -1.77
CA LYS A 101 4.82 -11.74 -1.59
C LYS A 101 5.46 -10.45 -1.11
N ILE A 102 4.85 -9.32 -1.45
CA ILE A 102 5.25 -8.01 -0.92
C ILE A 102 4.31 -7.69 0.24
N LYS A 103 4.90 -7.48 1.42
CA LYS A 103 4.22 -6.92 2.59
C LYS A 103 4.50 -5.42 2.67
N ILE A 104 3.45 -4.61 2.62
CA ILE A 104 3.52 -3.15 2.79
C ILE A 104 3.02 -2.83 4.20
N THR A 105 3.86 -2.22 5.02
CA THR A 105 3.52 -1.75 6.36
C THR A 105 3.37 -0.22 6.33
N PHE A 106 2.24 0.29 6.78
CA PHE A 106 1.95 1.73 6.74
C PHE A 106 1.01 2.16 7.87
N LYS A 107 1.01 3.46 8.18
CA LYS A 107 0.11 4.10 9.14
C LYS A 107 -0.79 5.11 8.44
N VAL A 108 -2.00 5.23 8.96
CA VAL A 108 -2.95 6.30 8.60
C VAL A 108 -3.16 7.15 9.84
N ASN A 109 -2.89 8.45 9.75
CA ASN A 109 -2.70 9.31 10.91
C ASN A 109 -3.85 10.30 11.16
N LYS A 110 -4.50 10.81 10.11
CA LYS A 110 -5.39 11.98 10.20
C LYS A 110 -6.78 11.70 9.66
N GLU A 111 -6.86 11.26 8.40
CA GLU A 111 -8.10 11.19 7.62
C GLU A 111 -8.18 9.84 6.89
N ILE A 112 -9.40 9.47 6.48
CA ILE A 112 -9.63 8.25 5.70
C ILE A 112 -8.86 8.34 4.37
N VAL A 113 -8.09 7.29 4.09
CA VAL A 113 -7.43 7.10 2.80
C VAL A 113 -8.38 6.32 1.91
N SER A 114 -8.77 6.89 0.78
CA SER A 114 -9.63 6.21 -0.19
C SER A 114 -8.81 5.65 -1.35
N GLY A 115 -8.82 4.33 -1.54
CA GLY A 115 -8.21 3.67 -2.69
C GLY A 115 -6.69 3.81 -2.78
N LEU A 116 -5.98 3.58 -1.68
CA LEU A 116 -4.52 3.49 -1.65
C LEU A 116 -4.04 2.44 -2.67
N ARG A 117 -3.03 2.78 -3.46
CA ARG A 117 -2.47 1.93 -4.51
C ARG A 117 -0.95 1.90 -4.44
N TYR A 118 -0.39 0.72 -4.68
CA TYR A 118 1.04 0.53 -4.89
C TYR A 118 1.32 0.29 -6.37
N ASN A 119 2.04 1.21 -7.00
CA ASN A 119 2.42 1.11 -8.42
C ASN A 119 3.92 0.83 -8.51
N GLN A 120 4.28 -0.32 -9.05
CA GLN A 120 5.65 -0.74 -9.28
C GLN A 120 5.98 -0.65 -10.77
N GLN A 121 7.15 -0.10 -11.10
CA GLN A 121 7.68 -0.11 -12.45
C GLN A 121 9.09 -0.69 -12.43
N THR A 122 9.31 -1.72 -13.23
CA THR A 122 10.58 -2.43 -13.30
C THR A 122 11.32 -2.04 -14.57
N PHE A 123 12.58 -1.64 -14.44
CA PHE A 123 13.42 -1.20 -15.56
C PHE A 123 14.66 -2.07 -15.69
N ARG A 124 15.04 -2.40 -16.94
CA ARG A 124 16.28 -3.09 -17.27
C ARG A 124 17.01 -2.30 -18.36
N LYS A 125 18.25 -1.88 -18.08
CA LYS A 125 19.07 -1.04 -18.99
C LYS A 125 18.32 0.22 -19.49
N GLY A 126 17.57 0.87 -18.60
CA GLY A 126 16.80 2.07 -18.92
C GLY A 126 15.47 1.83 -19.65
N VAL A 127 15.15 0.59 -20.03
CA VAL A 127 13.88 0.23 -20.67
C VAL A 127 12.92 -0.33 -19.64
N LYS A 128 11.68 0.16 -19.62
CA LYS A 128 10.60 -0.40 -18.79
C LYS A 128 10.26 -1.81 -19.28
N VAL A 129 10.40 -2.80 -18.41
CA VAL A 129 10.15 -4.21 -18.75
C VAL A 129 8.89 -4.76 -18.14
N ASP A 130 8.39 -4.13 -17.08
CA ASP A 130 7.22 -4.58 -16.34
C ASP A 130 6.57 -3.42 -15.54
N LYS A 131 5.26 -3.53 -15.30
CA LYS A 131 4.45 -2.59 -14.52
C LYS A 131 3.37 -3.37 -13.77
N SER A 132 3.38 -3.27 -12.45
CA SER A 132 2.38 -3.90 -11.58
C SER A 132 1.65 -2.84 -10.76
N ASN A 133 0.33 -2.94 -10.67
CA ASN A 133 -0.48 -2.03 -9.86
C ASN A 133 -1.32 -2.83 -8.87
N TYR A 134 -1.13 -2.57 -7.58
CA TYR A 134 -1.83 -3.25 -6.50
C TYR A 134 -2.79 -2.30 -5.81
N MET A 135 -4.08 -2.63 -5.82
CA MET A 135 -5.08 -1.96 -4.97
C MET A 135 -4.86 -2.42 -3.53
N VAL A 136 -4.42 -1.49 -2.68
CA VAL A 136 -4.23 -1.72 -1.26
C VAL A 136 -5.58 -1.60 -0.55
N GLY A 137 -6.35 -0.56 -0.87
CA GLY A 137 -7.73 -0.38 -0.40
C GLY A 137 -7.95 0.95 0.33
N SER A 138 -9.04 1.03 1.10
CA SER A 138 -9.40 2.21 1.88
C SER A 138 -9.23 1.94 3.37
N TYR A 139 -8.63 2.88 4.10
CA TYR A 139 -8.23 2.71 5.49
C TYR A 139 -8.58 3.93 6.33
N GLY A 140 -9.14 3.72 7.51
CA GLY A 140 -9.36 4.75 8.51
C GLY A 140 -8.10 5.06 9.33
N PRO A 141 -8.05 6.21 10.01
CA PRO A 141 -6.93 6.57 10.87
C PRO A 141 -6.76 5.62 12.05
N ARG A 142 -5.53 5.16 12.26
CA ARG A 142 -5.10 4.32 13.38
C ARG A 142 -3.61 4.59 13.66
N PRO A 143 -3.22 5.75 14.20
CA PRO A 143 -1.80 6.15 14.25
C PRO A 143 -0.95 5.31 15.20
N LYS A 144 -1.55 4.70 16.22
CA LYS A 144 -0.84 3.85 17.20
C LYS A 144 -0.41 2.50 16.63
N GLU A 145 -1.07 2.02 15.57
CA GLU A 145 -0.83 0.68 15.02
C GLU A 145 -0.74 0.71 13.49
N ALA A 146 0.25 0.01 12.94
CA ALA A 146 0.41 -0.06 11.50
C ALA A 146 -0.56 -1.07 10.88
N TYR A 147 -1.05 -0.74 9.69
CA TYR A 147 -1.69 -1.69 8.79
C TYR A 147 -0.62 -2.50 8.07
N GLU A 148 -0.96 -3.75 7.75
CA GLU A 148 -0.20 -4.60 6.86
C GLU A 148 -1.07 -5.00 5.67
N PHE A 149 -0.53 -4.82 4.47
CA PHE A 149 -1.12 -5.32 3.23
C PHE A 149 -0.17 -6.33 2.60
N LEU A 150 -0.72 -7.43 2.11
CA LEU A 150 0.02 -8.47 1.40
C LEU A 150 -0.47 -8.52 -0.05
N THR A 151 0.48 -8.46 -0.99
CA THR A 151 0.17 -8.75 -2.40
C THR A 151 -0.16 -10.22 -2.59
N PRO A 152 -0.78 -10.59 -3.72
CA PRO A 152 -0.80 -11.96 -4.20
C PRO A 152 0.61 -12.55 -4.32
N LEU A 153 0.68 -13.88 -4.42
CA LEU A 153 1.92 -14.61 -4.67
C LEU A 153 2.43 -14.29 -6.08
N GLU A 154 3.70 -13.94 -6.19
CA GLU A 154 4.42 -13.73 -7.45
C GLU A 154 5.62 -14.67 -7.54
N GLU A 155 6.06 -14.97 -8.76
CA GLU A 155 7.29 -15.73 -9.01
C GLU A 155 8.37 -14.80 -9.59
N ALA A 156 9.57 -14.83 -9.01
CA ALA A 156 10.70 -14.07 -9.53
C ALA A 156 11.09 -14.55 -10.94
N PRO A 157 11.43 -13.65 -11.87
CA PRO A 157 11.75 -14.03 -13.24
C PRO A 157 12.95 -14.98 -13.28
N LYS A 158 12.90 -15.95 -14.19
CA LYS A 158 13.98 -16.91 -14.46
C LYS A 158 14.92 -16.41 -15.56
N GLY A 159 16.22 -16.59 -15.39
CA GLY A 159 17.21 -16.41 -16.44
C GLY A 159 17.25 -17.58 -17.42
N MET A 160 17.85 -17.36 -18.60
CA MET A 160 18.36 -18.44 -19.46
C MET A 160 19.76 -18.83 -19.00
#